data_AF-A0A8X6LIR4-F1
#
_entry.id   AF-A0A8X6LIR4-F1
#
_cell.length_a   1.000
_cell.length_b   1.000
_cell.length_c   1.000
_cell.angle_alpha   90.00
_cell.angle_beta   90.00
_cell.angle_gamma   90.00
#
_symmetry.space_group_name_H-M   'P 1'
#
loop_
_entity.id
_entity.type
_entity.pdbx_description
1 polymer ?
#
loop_
_entity_poly.entity_id
_entity_poly.type
_entity_poly.pdbx_seq_one_letter_code
_entity_poly.pdbx_strand_id
1 'polypeptide(L)'
;MLATELCLAPSDNLKIIELKDLITNSDGYDEEFVKDVLNVIVEERTTTVKQKAMELEDKQKAVAVAQQQEREFELEKLKIQLEMQKLSQAAVKNSGNPFNKESQRVGGYHDNHSPGPLEQCLDSQVLELKEKAIQCYGCGTPGVVKSKCLPAQEQMKWKQK
;
A
#
# COMPACT_ATOMS: atom_id res chain seq x y z
N MET A 1 -27.43 43.25 7.92
CA MET A 1 -28.08 42.46 8.99
C MET A 1 -29.48 42.17 8.50
N LEU A 2 -29.98 40.94 8.70
CA LEU A 2 -31.27 40.48 8.16
C LEU A 2 -32.43 41.47 8.43
N ALA A 3 -32.50 42.08 9.61
CA ALA A 3 -33.51 43.10 9.91
C ALA A 3 -33.49 44.30 8.95
N THR A 4 -32.32 44.79 8.57
CA THR A 4 -32.16 45.87 7.59
C THR A 4 -32.58 45.45 6.19
N GLU A 5 -32.28 44.19 5.81
CA GLU A 5 -32.68 43.61 4.51
C GLU A 5 -34.20 43.43 4.41
N LEU A 6 -34.85 43.18 5.54
CA LEU A 6 -36.32 43.17 5.67
C LEU A 6 -36.94 44.57 5.82
N CYS A 7 -36.14 45.64 5.61
CA CYS A 7 -36.57 47.03 5.76
C CYS A 7 -37.09 47.38 7.17
N LEU A 8 -36.65 46.67 8.20
CA LEU A 8 -36.94 46.97 9.59
C LEU A 8 -35.92 47.97 10.14
N ALA A 9 -36.32 48.77 11.12
CA ALA A 9 -35.46 49.72 11.82
C ALA A 9 -35.05 49.15 13.20
N PRO A 10 -34.00 48.30 13.28
CA PRO A 10 -33.51 47.81 14.56
C PRO A 10 -32.87 48.96 15.34
N SER A 11 -33.15 49.03 16.64
CA SER A 11 -32.47 49.94 17.58
C SER A 11 -31.19 49.29 18.11
N ASP A 12 -30.14 50.10 18.29
CA ASP A 12 -28.82 49.64 18.77
C ASP A 12 -28.84 49.03 20.19
N ASN A 13 -29.93 49.26 20.95
CA ASN A 13 -30.10 48.76 22.32
C ASN A 13 -30.97 47.48 22.41
N LEU A 14 -31.38 46.89 21.28
CA LEU A 14 -32.21 45.69 21.27
C LEU A 14 -31.45 44.47 21.81
N LYS A 15 -32.10 43.71 22.68
CA LYS A 15 -31.60 42.37 23.06
C LYS A 15 -31.77 41.41 21.89
N ILE A 16 -30.94 40.36 21.86
CA ILE A 16 -31.00 39.32 20.82
C ILE A 16 -32.40 38.72 20.68
N ILE A 17 -33.12 38.54 21.79
CA ILE A 17 -34.50 38.01 21.78
C ILE A 17 -35.46 39.00 21.11
N GLU A 18 -35.36 40.28 21.46
CA GLU A 18 -36.19 41.35 20.87
C GLU A 18 -35.91 41.51 19.38
N LEU A 19 -34.63 41.37 18.97
CA LEU A 19 -34.24 41.39 17.56
C LEU A 19 -34.76 40.17 16.80
N LYS A 20 -34.70 38.98 17.40
CA LYS A 20 -35.26 37.75 16.83
C LYS A 20 -36.76 37.94 16.59
N ASP A 21 -37.49 38.38 17.61
CA ASP A 21 -38.94 38.55 17.52
C ASP A 21 -39.31 39.62 16.48
N LEU A 22 -38.54 40.72 16.40
CA LEU A 22 -38.70 41.75 15.37
C LEU A 22 -38.58 41.17 13.95
N ILE A 23 -37.60 40.29 13.72
CA ILE A 23 -37.37 39.64 12.43
C ILE A 23 -38.46 38.61 12.14
N THR A 24 -38.76 37.70 13.07
CA THR A 24 -39.69 36.59 12.82
C THR A 24 -41.15 37.02 12.70
N ASN A 25 -41.51 38.19 13.25
CA ASN A 25 -42.84 38.77 13.11
C ASN A 25 -43.00 39.66 11.87
N SER A 26 -41.93 39.85 11.08
CA SER A 26 -41.99 40.62 9.84
C SER A 26 -42.72 39.83 8.75
N ASP A 27 -43.59 40.50 7.98
CA ASP A 27 -44.25 39.90 6.80
C ASP A 27 -43.25 39.41 5.74
N GLY A 28 -42.03 39.96 5.73
CA GLY A 28 -40.97 39.55 4.81
C GLY A 28 -40.18 38.32 5.27
N TYR A 29 -40.45 37.81 6.48
CA TYR A 29 -39.81 36.60 6.99
C TYR A 29 -40.64 35.37 6.64
N ASP A 30 -40.09 34.53 5.76
CA ASP A 30 -40.69 33.26 5.37
C ASP A 30 -40.05 32.10 6.16
N GLU A 31 -40.77 31.61 7.16
CA GLU A 31 -40.30 30.52 8.00
C GLU A 31 -40.17 29.19 7.23
N GLU A 32 -41.03 28.96 6.24
CA GLU A 32 -41.03 27.73 5.45
C GLU A 32 -39.83 27.70 4.51
N PHE A 33 -39.56 28.81 3.83
CA PHE A 33 -38.35 28.97 3.02
C PHE A 33 -37.06 28.73 3.83
N VAL A 34 -36.95 29.31 5.03
CA VAL A 34 -35.77 29.13 5.89
C VAL A 34 -35.63 27.67 6.34
N LYS A 35 -36.74 27.01 6.69
CA LYS A 35 -36.74 25.58 7.03
C LYS A 35 -36.30 24.72 5.85
N ASP A 36 -36.78 25.01 4.65
CA ASP A 36 -36.43 24.24 3.45
C ASP A 36 -34.94 24.38 3.11
N VAL A 37 -34.40 25.60 3.16
CA VAL A 37 -32.96 25.83 2.98
C VAL A 37 -32.15 25.07 4.04
N LEU A 38 -32.58 25.11 5.31
CA LEU A 38 -31.91 24.37 6.37
C LEU A 38 -31.97 22.85 6.15
N ASN A 39 -33.13 22.33 5.72
CA ASN A 39 -33.33 20.92 5.45
C ASN A 39 -32.40 20.43 4.33
N VAL A 40 -32.28 21.20 3.24
CA VAL A 40 -31.34 20.89 2.14
C VAL A 40 -29.90 20.83 2.66
N ILE A 41 -29.48 21.81 3.48
CA ILE A 41 -28.12 21.83 4.06
C ILE A 41 -27.89 20.61 4.97
N VAL A 42 -28.88 20.24 5.78
CA VAL A 42 -28.80 19.08 6.67
C VAL A 42 -28.73 17.78 5.87
N GLU A 43 -29.58 17.64 4.86
CA GLU A 43 -29.62 16.46 4.00
C GLU A 43 -28.31 16.27 3.24
N GLU A 44 -27.78 17.33 2.63
CA GLU A 44 -26.50 17.30 1.91
C GLU A 44 -25.35 16.88 2.84
N ARG A 45 -25.25 17.49 4.02
CA ARG A 45 -24.22 17.16 5.02
C ARG A 45 -24.35 15.72 5.52
N THR A 46 -25.56 15.29 5.80
CA THR A 46 -25.83 13.93 6.30
C THR A 46 -25.50 12.89 5.23
N THR A 47 -25.88 13.15 3.98
CA THR A 47 -25.59 12.28 2.84
C THR A 47 -24.10 12.20 2.56
N THR A 48 -23.40 13.34 2.59
CA THR A 48 -21.95 13.40 2.41
C THR A 48 -21.20 12.58 3.46
N VAL A 49 -21.60 12.68 4.74
CA VAL A 49 -21.00 11.90 5.83
C VAL A 49 -21.26 10.41 5.63
N LYS A 50 -22.50 10.01 5.32
CA LYS A 50 -22.87 8.61 5.06
C LYS A 50 -22.09 8.03 3.89
N GLN A 51 -21.97 8.78 2.79
CA GLN A 51 -21.26 8.33 1.59
C GLN A 51 -19.76 8.14 1.86
N LYS A 52 -19.13 9.07 2.59
CA LYS A 52 -17.72 8.93 2.98
C LYS A 52 -17.49 7.76 3.94
N ALA A 53 -18.43 7.50 4.86
CA ALA A 53 -18.34 6.36 5.77
C ALA A 53 -18.44 5.03 5.01
N MET A 54 -19.39 4.91 4.07
CA MET A 54 -19.54 3.74 3.22
C MET A 54 -18.30 3.50 2.34
N GLU A 55 -17.79 4.55 1.69
CA GLU A 55 -16.58 4.45 0.86
C GLU A 55 -15.35 4.02 1.67
N LEU A 56 -15.23 4.48 2.92
CA LEU A 56 -14.15 4.08 3.81
C LEU A 56 -14.28 2.60 4.21
N GLU A 57 -15.49 2.14 4.52
CA GLU A 57 -15.75 0.74 4.85
C GLU A 57 -15.44 -0.19 3.66
N ASP A 58 -15.85 0.19 2.45
CA ASP A 58 -15.57 -0.59 1.24
C ASP A 58 -14.07 -0.64 0.94
N LYS A 59 -13.35 0.48 1.12
CA LYS A 59 -11.88 0.51 1.02
C LYS A 59 -11.23 -0.40 2.06
N GLN A 60 -11.71 -0.39 3.31
CA GLN A 60 -11.19 -1.26 4.37
C GLN A 60 -11.42 -2.75 4.04
N LYS A 61 -12.61 -3.10 3.53
CA LYS A 61 -12.91 -4.46 3.09
C LYS A 61 -12.01 -4.89 1.93
N ALA A 62 -11.83 -4.04 0.92
CA ALA A 62 -10.95 -4.32 -0.22
C ALA A 62 -9.50 -4.56 0.22
N VAL A 63 -8.99 -3.75 1.15
CA VAL A 63 -7.65 -3.94 1.73
C VAL A 63 -7.57 -5.25 2.52
N ALA A 64 -8.58 -5.57 3.33
CA ALA A 64 -8.59 -6.81 4.11
C ALA A 64 -8.58 -8.07 3.21
N VAL A 65 -9.33 -8.04 2.11
CA VAL A 65 -9.34 -9.14 1.12
C VAL A 65 -7.98 -9.26 0.44
N ALA A 66 -7.38 -8.16 0.00
CA ALA A 66 -6.06 -8.19 -0.64
C ALA A 66 -4.98 -8.72 0.31
N GLN A 67 -5.00 -8.30 1.58
CA GLN A 67 -4.08 -8.83 2.60
C GLN A 67 -4.30 -10.32 2.88
N GLN A 68 -5.55 -10.80 2.82
CA GLN A 68 -5.83 -12.21 2.98
C GLN A 68 -5.27 -13.03 1.82
N GLN A 69 -5.48 -12.57 0.59
CA GLN A 69 -4.93 -13.22 -0.61
C GLN A 69 -3.39 -13.26 -0.59
N GLU A 70 -2.75 -12.18 -0.14
CA GLU A 70 -1.29 -12.14 0.02
C GLU A 70 -0.80 -13.19 1.04
N ARG A 71 -1.45 -13.28 2.21
CA ARG A 71 -1.14 -14.31 3.22
C ARG A 71 -1.32 -15.73 2.68
N GLU A 72 -2.39 -15.98 1.92
CA GLU A 72 -2.67 -17.29 1.31
C GLU A 72 -1.60 -17.65 0.27
N PHE A 73 -1.19 -16.69 -0.56
CA PHE A 73 -0.13 -16.88 -1.54
C PHE A 73 1.23 -17.18 -0.88
N GLU A 74 1.59 -16.44 0.18
CA GLU A 74 2.81 -16.69 0.94
C GLU A 74 2.82 -18.07 1.59
N LEU A 75 1.68 -18.50 2.16
CA LEU A 75 1.52 -19.84 2.72
C LEU A 75 1.72 -20.93 1.66
N GLU A 76 1.12 -20.78 0.48
CA GLU A 76 1.27 -21.77 -0.59
C GLU A 76 2.72 -21.84 -1.09
N LYS A 77 3.39 -20.69 -1.22
CA LYS A 77 4.82 -20.63 -1.56
C LYS A 77 5.67 -21.40 -0.57
N LEU A 78 5.46 -21.19 0.74
CA LEU A 78 6.20 -21.90 1.79
C LEU A 78 5.90 -23.40 1.78
N LYS A 79 4.65 -23.79 1.52
CA LYS A 79 4.26 -25.19 1.42
C LYS A 79 4.98 -25.90 0.27
N ILE A 80 5.02 -25.28 -0.91
CA ILE A 80 5.76 -25.80 -2.06
C ILE A 80 7.26 -25.92 -1.74
N GLN A 81 7.88 -24.91 -1.12
CA GLN A 81 9.29 -24.96 -0.71
C GLN A 81 9.56 -26.13 0.24
N LEU A 82 8.68 -26.35 1.23
CA LEU A 82 8.78 -27.44 2.17
C LEU A 82 8.64 -28.80 1.48
N GLU A 83 7.71 -28.93 0.51
CA GLU A 83 7.55 -30.14 -0.29
C GLU A 83 8.78 -30.42 -1.16
N MET A 84 9.34 -29.41 -1.84
CA MET A 84 10.59 -29.52 -2.57
C MET A 84 11.75 -29.98 -1.68
N GLN A 85 11.88 -29.39 -0.49
CA GLN A 85 12.91 -29.75 0.48
C GLN A 85 12.73 -31.18 1.02
N LYS A 86 11.49 -31.64 1.22
CA LYS A 86 11.21 -33.02 1.62
C LYS A 86 11.59 -34.00 0.52
N LEU A 87 11.28 -33.70 -0.73
CA LEU A 87 11.67 -34.52 -1.89
C LEU A 87 13.21 -34.59 -2.03
N SER A 88 13.91 -33.47 -1.85
CA SER A 88 15.38 -33.46 -1.90
C SER A 88 16.03 -34.25 -0.75
N GLN A 89 15.48 -34.18 0.47
CA GLN A 89 15.96 -34.96 1.61
C GLN A 89 15.66 -36.46 1.47
N ALA A 90 14.55 -36.84 0.83
CA ALA A 90 14.23 -38.23 0.53
C ALA A 90 15.21 -38.84 -0.48
N ALA A 91 15.67 -38.06 -1.47
CA ALA A 91 16.69 -38.49 -2.42
C ALA A 91 18.06 -38.75 -1.75
N VAL A 92 18.47 -37.92 -0.78
CA VAL A 92 19.75 -38.06 -0.06
C VAL A 92 19.75 -39.26 0.93
N LYS A 93 18.59 -39.66 1.47
CA LYS A 93 18.47 -40.85 2.32
C LYS A 93 18.47 -42.17 1.54
N ASN A 94 18.31 -42.12 0.21
CA ASN A 94 18.39 -43.30 -0.67
C ASN A 94 19.82 -43.56 -1.20
N SER A 95 20.79 -42.65 -1.00
CA SER A 95 22.21 -42.95 -1.16
C SER A 95 22.77 -43.57 0.12
N GLY A 96 22.39 -44.82 0.37
CA GLY A 96 23.17 -45.71 1.21
C GLY A 96 24.57 -45.87 0.62
N ASN A 97 25.57 -45.60 1.44
CA ASN A 97 27.00 -45.66 1.14
C ASN A 97 27.42 -46.99 0.44
N PRO A 98 27.92 -46.99 -0.81
CA PRO A 98 28.44 -48.20 -1.44
C PRO A 98 29.94 -48.31 -1.16
N PHE A 99 30.31 -48.93 -0.03
CA PHE A 99 31.67 -49.39 0.19
C PHE A 99 31.76 -50.89 -0.10
N ASN A 100 32.63 -51.23 -1.05
CA ASN A 100 33.31 -52.53 -1.29
C ASN A 100 32.59 -53.59 -2.15
N LYS A 101 33.03 -53.73 -3.42
CA LYS A 101 33.86 -54.88 -3.88
C LYS A 101 34.30 -54.74 -5.36
N GLU A 102 35.61 -54.64 -5.52
CA GLU A 102 36.51 -55.25 -6.52
C GLU A 102 35.89 -55.94 -7.78
N SER A 103 36.26 -55.50 -8.99
CA SER A 103 37.14 -56.25 -9.92
C SER A 103 36.91 -55.96 -11.43
N GLN A 104 38.01 -55.63 -12.11
CA GLN A 104 38.35 -55.87 -13.53
C GLN A 104 37.69 -55.04 -14.66
N ARG A 105 38.42 -53.98 -15.06
CA ARG A 105 39.12 -53.79 -16.36
C ARG A 105 38.45 -54.45 -17.58
N VAL A 106 37.98 -53.66 -18.56
CA VAL A 106 38.45 -53.53 -19.97
C VAL A 106 37.59 -52.48 -20.69
N GLY A 107 38.21 -51.57 -21.46
CA GLY A 107 37.60 -51.00 -22.67
C GLY A 107 37.26 -49.52 -22.61
N GLY A 108 38.18 -48.67 -23.08
CA GLY A 108 37.87 -47.28 -23.40
C GLY A 108 37.12 -47.17 -24.71
N TYR A 109 36.21 -46.19 -24.78
CA TYR A 109 35.85 -45.47 -25.99
C TYR A 109 35.68 -44.00 -25.62
N HIS A 110 36.52 -43.16 -26.21
CA HIS A 110 36.29 -41.73 -26.32
C HIS A 110 35.29 -41.54 -27.47
N ASP A 111 34.24 -40.76 -27.25
CA ASP A 111 33.51 -40.13 -28.35
C ASP A 111 33.16 -38.69 -27.97
N ASN A 112 33.62 -37.78 -28.85
CA ASN A 112 33.39 -36.34 -28.81
C ASN A 112 32.22 -35.98 -29.75
N HIS A 113 31.51 -34.89 -29.40
CA HIS A 113 30.52 -34.12 -30.20
C HIS A 113 29.15 -34.81 -30.47
N SER A 114 27.99 -34.18 -30.30
CA SER A 114 27.62 -32.75 -30.41
C SER A 114 26.32 -32.44 -29.65
N PRO A 115 26.11 -31.22 -29.10
CA PRO A 115 24.84 -30.80 -28.51
C PRO A 115 23.82 -30.41 -29.61
N GLY A 116 22.60 -30.92 -29.50
CA GLY A 116 21.47 -30.59 -30.37
C GLY A 116 20.87 -29.21 -30.07
N PRO A 117 20.21 -28.55 -31.04
CA PRO A 117 19.83 -27.15 -30.94
C PRO A 117 18.48 -27.00 -30.24
N LEU A 118 18.45 -26.84 -28.92
CA LEU A 118 17.29 -26.26 -28.20
C LEU A 118 17.61 -25.73 -26.78
N GLU A 119 18.89 -25.51 -26.45
CA GLU A 119 19.31 -24.78 -25.24
C GLU A 119 20.01 -23.46 -25.60
N GLN A 120 19.31 -22.60 -26.34
CA GLN A 120 19.75 -21.21 -26.53
C GLN A 120 18.54 -20.28 -26.43
N CYS A 121 17.96 -20.21 -25.25
CA CYS A 121 17.17 -19.06 -24.82
C CYS A 121 17.00 -19.17 -23.31
N LEU A 122 17.99 -18.70 -22.52
CA LEU A 122 17.80 -18.05 -21.21
C LEU A 122 19.10 -17.80 -20.42
N ASP A 123 20.29 -18.15 -20.92
CA ASP A 123 21.56 -17.87 -20.22
C ASP A 123 22.41 -16.77 -20.89
N SER A 124 21.80 -15.61 -21.16
CA SER A 124 22.56 -14.40 -21.57
C SER A 124 22.13 -13.12 -20.86
N GLN A 125 21.49 -13.23 -19.69
CA GLN A 125 21.28 -12.06 -18.82
C GLN A 125 21.78 -12.24 -17.38
N VAL A 126 22.64 -13.24 -17.15
CA VAL A 126 23.48 -13.26 -15.94
C VAL A 126 24.87 -12.81 -16.35
N LEU A 127 25.08 -11.49 -16.41
CA LEU A 127 26.32 -10.78 -16.05
C LEU A 127 26.15 -9.29 -16.40
N GLU A 128 26.52 -8.45 -15.44
CA GLU A 128 26.46 -6.98 -15.45
C GLU A 128 25.09 -6.31 -15.27
N LEU A 129 24.30 -6.78 -14.30
CA LEU A 129 23.73 -5.81 -13.37
C LEU A 129 24.86 -5.42 -12.42
N LYS A 130 25.69 -4.45 -12.83
CA LYS A 130 26.42 -3.62 -11.87
C LYS A 130 25.36 -3.18 -10.86
N GLU A 131 25.42 -3.71 -9.65
CA GLU A 131 24.60 -3.26 -8.53
C GLU A 131 24.75 -1.75 -8.46
N LYS A 132 23.78 -1.02 -9.04
CA LYS A 132 23.68 0.41 -8.83
C LYS A 132 23.19 0.52 -7.40
N ALA A 133 24.15 0.55 -6.47
CA ALA A 133 23.88 0.74 -5.05
C ALA A 133 22.89 1.89 -4.93
N ILE A 134 21.70 1.61 -4.39
CA ILE A 134 20.63 2.59 -4.25
C ILE A 134 21.19 3.73 -3.40
N GLN A 135 21.46 4.89 -3.98
CA GLN A 135 21.97 6.04 -3.25
C GLN A 135 20.93 7.14 -3.18
N CYS A 136 20.84 7.84 -2.05
CA CYS A 136 19.89 8.92 -1.92
C CYS A 136 20.28 10.10 -2.81
N TYR A 137 19.43 10.48 -3.76
CA TYR A 137 19.65 11.63 -4.65
C TYR A 137 19.74 13.00 -3.93
N GLY A 138 19.38 13.08 -2.64
CA GLY A 138 19.52 14.31 -1.84
C GLY A 138 20.81 14.38 -1.02
N CYS A 139 21.20 13.27 -0.39
CA CYS A 139 22.31 13.22 0.58
C CYS A 139 23.51 12.37 0.13
N GLY A 140 23.39 11.62 -0.98
CA GLY A 140 24.44 10.73 -1.51
C GLY A 140 24.61 9.41 -0.76
N THR A 141 23.85 9.18 0.31
CA THR A 141 24.03 8.02 1.20
C THR A 141 23.62 6.71 0.51
N PRO A 142 24.51 5.70 0.43
CA PRO A 142 24.21 4.41 -0.17
C PRO A 142 23.27 3.59 0.72
N GLY A 143 22.42 2.77 0.11
CA GLY A 143 21.39 1.95 0.74
C GLY A 143 20.09 2.66 1.12
N VAL A 144 19.96 3.98 0.91
CA VAL A 144 18.81 4.77 1.42
C VAL A 144 18.09 5.51 0.29
N VAL A 145 16.77 5.34 0.20
CA VAL A 145 15.90 6.09 -0.73
C VAL A 145 15.51 7.45 -0.14
N LYS A 146 15.23 8.44 -1.01
CA LYS A 146 14.98 9.85 -0.62
C LYS A 146 13.94 10.04 0.48
N SER A 147 12.86 9.25 0.47
CA SER A 147 11.79 9.31 1.48
C SER A 147 12.23 8.87 2.89
N LYS A 148 13.36 8.17 3.00
CA LYS A 148 13.95 7.67 4.25
C LYS A 148 15.29 8.35 4.59
N CYS A 149 15.72 9.35 3.81
CA CYS A 149 16.96 10.09 4.11
C CYS A 149 16.69 11.03 5.29
N LEU A 150 17.33 10.73 6.41
CA LEU A 150 17.32 11.56 7.62
C LEU A 150 17.94 12.94 7.33
N PRO A 151 17.46 14.01 8.00
CA PRO A 151 17.97 15.36 7.82
C PRO A 151 19.48 15.42 8.07
N ALA A 152 20.19 16.27 7.31
CA ALA A 152 21.65 16.29 7.21
C ALA A 152 22.41 16.39 8.55
N GLN A 153 21.78 16.89 9.62
CA GLN A 153 22.38 17.00 10.95
C GLN A 153 22.52 15.64 11.69
N GLU A 154 21.74 14.62 11.35
CA GLU A 154 21.86 13.28 11.96
C GLU A 154 22.91 12.39 11.29
N GLN A 155 23.28 12.68 10.03
CA GLN A 155 24.20 11.84 9.27
C GLN A 155 25.68 12.04 9.67
N MET A 156 26.02 13.18 10.28
CA MET A 156 27.41 13.44 10.73
C MET A 156 27.83 12.59 11.94
N LYS A 157 26.89 11.98 12.66
CA LYS A 157 27.19 11.13 13.83
C LYS A 157 27.86 9.79 13.47
N TRP A 158 27.73 9.35 12.22
CA TRP A 158 28.23 8.04 11.77
C TRP A 158 29.63 8.10 11.17
N LYS A 159 30.18 9.30 10.92
CA LYS A 159 31.55 9.49 10.40
C LYS A 159 32.62 9.67 11.49
N GLN A 160 32.23 9.63 12.77
CA GLN A 160 33.17 9.66 13.90
C GLN A 160 33.12 8.35 14.68
N LYS A 161 33.64 7.28 14.07
CA LYS A 161 34.16 6.12 14.80
C LYS A 161 35.19 5.38 13.97
#